data_AF-C0C5Q4-F1
#
_entry.id   AF-C0C5Q4-F1
#
_cell.length_a   1.000
_cell.length_b   1.000
_cell.length_c   1.000
_cell.angle_alpha   90.00
_cell.angle_beta   90.00
_cell.angle_gamma   90.00
#
_symmetry.space_group_name_H-M   'P 1'
#
loop_
_entity.id
_entity.type
_entity.pdbx_description
1 polymer ?
#
loop_
_entity_poly.entity_id
_entity_poly.type
_entity_poly.pdbx_seq_one_letter_code
_entity_poly.pdbx_strand_id
1 'polypeptide(L)'
;MRCQKCGTPVGKDDLFCPECGSRIEQKSNTKVVVIAAVIMAAILAGIIFWVMSGSSGDAGRSETKSEDTKNKNDSSKKKQEKSKESTKPETVKQPEEKNTNAAGYILPESDSVYLTDADIDGLTLRDLNYAKNEIYARHGRRFKSRELQDYFNSQSWYTGQYDADDFDANYSQSVLNDYEKKNAELLRKKEFSLNSGGYPLDAQ
;
A
#
# COMPACT_ATOMS: atom_id res chain seq x y z
N MET A 1 -27.29 -0.83 2.66
CA MET A 1 -27.61 -0.19 1.36
C MET A 1 -27.75 -1.31 0.32
N ARG A 2 -28.11 -1.03 -0.94
CA ARG A 2 -28.21 -2.07 -1.98
C ARG A 2 -27.35 -1.70 -3.18
N CYS A 3 -26.72 -2.69 -3.79
CA CYS A 3 -25.97 -2.51 -5.03
C CYS A 3 -26.91 -2.00 -6.14
N GLN A 4 -26.51 -0.95 -6.85
CA GLN A 4 -27.31 -0.36 -7.94
C GLN A 4 -27.30 -1.21 -9.22
N LYS A 5 -26.39 -2.18 -9.35
CA LYS A 5 -26.35 -3.11 -10.48
C LYS A 5 -27.17 -4.38 -10.26
N CYS A 6 -27.07 -5.02 -9.11
CA CYS A 6 -27.69 -6.33 -8.87
C CYS A 6 -28.73 -6.36 -7.74
N GLY A 7 -28.88 -5.27 -6.98
CA GLY A 7 -29.87 -5.18 -5.90
C GLY A 7 -29.50 -5.90 -4.59
N THR A 8 -28.37 -6.62 -4.54
CA THR A 8 -27.87 -7.30 -3.34
C THR A 8 -27.62 -6.30 -2.21
N PRO A 9 -28.01 -6.61 -0.95
CA PRO A 9 -27.69 -5.78 0.20
C PRO A 9 -26.17 -5.74 0.43
N VAL A 10 -25.65 -4.54 0.68
CA VAL A 10 -24.24 -4.27 0.98
C VAL A 10 -24.10 -3.47 2.27
N GLY A 11 -23.06 -3.79 3.04
CA GLY A 11 -22.65 -3.18 4.30
C GLY A 11 -22.04 -1.79 4.12
N LYS A 12 -21.91 -1.05 5.23
CA LYS A 12 -21.43 0.35 5.23
C LYS A 12 -19.96 0.51 4.87
N ASP A 13 -19.16 -0.54 5.07
CA ASP A 13 -17.72 -0.53 4.83
C ASP A 13 -17.32 -1.32 3.58
N ASP A 14 -18.31 -1.84 2.83
CA ASP A 14 -18.06 -2.62 1.61
C ASP A 14 -17.64 -1.68 0.47
N LEU A 15 -16.45 -1.91 -0.08
CA LEU A 15 -15.91 -1.20 -1.25
C LEU A 15 -16.44 -1.80 -2.57
N PHE A 16 -16.81 -3.08 -2.56
CA PHE A 16 -17.26 -3.83 -3.74
C PHE A 16 -18.44 -4.72 -3.38
N CYS A 17 -19.37 -4.90 -4.32
CA CYS A 17 -20.50 -5.81 -4.15
C CYS A 17 -20.04 -7.28 -4.20
N PRO A 18 -20.41 -8.12 -3.21
CA PRO A 18 -19.97 -9.52 -3.15
C PRO A 18 -20.53 -10.40 -4.27
N GLU A 19 -21.67 -10.01 -4.85
CA GLU A 19 -22.35 -10.82 -5.88
C GLU A 19 -21.94 -10.44 -7.31
N CYS A 20 -21.77 -9.14 -7.60
CA CYS A 20 -21.54 -8.68 -8.97
C CYS A 20 -20.21 -7.96 -9.18
N GLY A 21 -19.40 -7.79 -8.12
CA GLY A 21 -18.08 -7.16 -8.18
C GLY A 21 -18.07 -5.67 -8.51
N SER A 22 -19.23 -5.01 -8.64
CA SER A 22 -19.29 -3.57 -8.90
C SER A 22 -18.79 -2.77 -7.70
N ARG A 23 -18.00 -1.72 -7.95
CA ARG A 23 -17.58 -0.76 -6.93
C ARG A 23 -18.78 -0.08 -6.28
N ILE A 24 -18.76 0.06 -4.96
CA ILE A 24 -19.79 0.76 -4.18
C ILE A 24 -19.33 2.20 -3.95
N GLU A 25 -20.00 3.15 -4.58
CA GLU A 25 -19.79 4.57 -4.38
C GLU A 25 -20.40 4.99 -3.04
N GLN A 26 -19.56 5.12 -2.01
CA GLN A 26 -20.00 5.57 -0.69
C GLN A 26 -20.20 7.09 -0.73
N LYS A 27 -21.46 7.52 -0.73
CA LYS A 27 -21.81 8.93 -0.53
C LYS A 27 -21.54 9.29 0.93
N SER A 28 -20.30 9.69 1.23
CA SER A 28 -19.98 10.23 2.54
C SER A 28 -20.77 11.53 2.73
N ASN A 29 -21.35 11.71 3.91
CA ASN A 29 -22.11 12.90 4.25
C ASN A 29 -21.14 14.06 4.54
N THR A 30 -20.36 14.46 3.55
CA THR A 30 -19.32 15.51 3.64
C THR A 30 -19.87 16.80 4.24
N LYS A 31 -21.16 17.11 3.99
CA LYS A 31 -21.83 18.26 4.61
C LYS A 31 -21.89 18.16 6.14
N VAL A 32 -22.11 16.97 6.70
CA VAL A 32 -22.14 16.73 8.15
C VAL A 32 -20.73 16.84 8.76
N VAL A 33 -19.71 16.32 8.07
CA VAL A 33 -18.31 16.39 8.51
C VAL A 33 -17.80 17.84 8.52
N VAL A 34 -18.11 18.62 7.48
CA VAL A 34 -17.73 20.04 7.39
C VAL A 34 -18.45 20.87 8.46
N ILE A 35 -19.74 20.64 8.70
CA ILE A 35 -20.49 21.34 9.76
C ILE A 35 -19.89 21.03 11.14
N ALA A 36 -19.55 19.77 11.44
CA ALA A 36 -18.92 19.39 12.70
C ALA A 36 -17.54 20.05 12.89
N ALA A 37 -16.73 20.13 11.83
CA ALA A 37 -15.42 20.79 11.88
C ALA A 37 -15.52 22.29 12.15
N VAL A 38 -16.48 22.98 11.53
CA VAL A 38 -16.71 24.42 11.73
C VAL A 38 -17.19 24.72 13.16
N ILE A 39 -18.07 23.88 13.71
CA ILE A 39 -18.54 24.02 15.11
C ILE A 39 -17.38 23.83 16.09
N MET A 40 -16.53 22.81 15.88
CA MET A 40 -15.35 22.59 16.72
C MET A 40 -14.35 23.75 16.66
N ALA A 41 -14.09 24.30 15.48
CA ALA A 41 -13.22 25.48 15.33
C ALA A 41 -13.78 26.72 16.02
N ALA A 42 -15.11 26.95 15.95
CA ALA A 42 -15.76 28.07 16.63
C ALA A 42 -15.71 27.95 18.16
N ILE A 43 -15.85 26.74 18.71
CA ILE A 43 -15.72 26.48 20.16
C ILE A 43 -14.28 26.76 20.61
N LEU A 44 -13.28 26.27 19.87
CA LEU A 44 -11.87 26.51 20.17
C LEU A 44 -11.51 28.00 20.08
N ALA A 45 -11.99 28.70 19.06
CA ALA A 45 -11.80 30.14 18.92
C ALA A 45 -12.49 30.93 20.05
N GLY A 46 -13.68 30.49 20.50
CA GLY A 46 -14.39 31.08 21.63
C GLY A 46 -13.66 30.94 22.96
N ILE A 47 -13.05 29.76 23.22
CA ILE A 47 -12.22 29.51 24.42
C ILE A 47 -10.98 30.41 24.39
N ILE A 48 -10.31 30.53 23.24
CA ILE A 48 -9.13 31.39 23.08
C ILE A 48 -9.51 32.86 23.26
N PHE A 49 -10.66 33.30 22.74
CA PHE A 49 -11.17 34.65 22.90
C PHE A 49 -11.52 34.99 24.37
N TRP A 50 -12.08 34.03 25.11
CA TRP A 50 -12.36 34.16 26.54
C TRP A 50 -11.07 34.29 27.36
N VAL A 51 -10.06 33.48 27.07
CA VAL A 51 -8.74 33.55 27.72
C VAL A 51 -8.02 34.86 27.39
N MET A 52 -8.18 35.39 26.17
CA MET A 52 -7.54 36.65 25.77
C MET A 52 -8.28 37.92 26.21
N SER A 53 -9.55 37.84 26.65
CA SER A 53 -10.35 39.01 27.06
C SER A 53 -10.67 39.06 28.57
N GLY A 54 -10.16 38.12 29.38
CA GLY A 54 -10.36 38.08 30.83
C GLY A 54 -9.19 38.66 31.62
N SER A 55 -9.34 39.89 32.11
CA SER A 55 -8.42 40.61 33.00
C SER A 55 -8.24 39.94 34.38
N SER A 56 -6.97 39.77 34.76
CA SER A 56 -6.34 39.90 36.09
C SER A 56 -7.10 39.46 37.37
N GLY A 57 -6.55 38.45 38.05
CA GLY A 57 -6.74 38.15 39.47
C GLY A 57 -5.53 37.39 40.01
N ASP A 58 -4.73 38.07 40.83
CA ASP A 58 -3.43 37.66 41.39
C ASP A 58 -3.51 36.64 42.55
N ALA A 59 -2.36 36.06 42.87
CA ALA A 59 -1.89 35.57 44.19
C ALA A 59 -1.80 34.05 44.41
N GLY A 60 -0.57 33.54 44.59
CA GLY A 60 -0.33 32.17 45.05
C GLY A 60 1.11 31.62 45.09
N ARG A 61 2.10 32.44 45.46
CA ARG A 61 3.33 32.14 46.27
C ARG A 61 3.91 30.69 46.39
N SER A 62 5.21 30.56 46.01
CA SER A 62 6.37 29.88 46.67
C SER A 62 6.42 28.33 46.74
N GLU A 63 7.54 27.58 46.65
CA GLU A 63 9.00 27.85 46.70
C GLU A 63 9.83 26.69 46.06
N THR A 64 10.93 27.07 45.39
CA THR A 64 12.32 26.54 45.39
C THR A 64 12.65 25.06 45.68
N LYS A 65 13.45 24.43 44.77
CA LYS A 65 14.88 24.01 44.99
C LYS A 65 15.46 23.40 43.69
N SER A 66 16.50 24.00 43.08
CA SER A 66 17.94 23.56 43.03
C SER A 66 18.13 22.07 42.70
N GLU A 67 19.07 21.61 41.88
CA GLU A 67 20.39 22.13 41.49
C GLU A 67 20.94 21.26 40.33
N ASP A 68 21.92 21.82 39.63
CA ASP A 68 22.92 21.26 38.72
C ASP A 68 22.99 19.74 38.44
N THR A 69 23.29 19.36 37.19
CA THR A 69 24.67 19.00 36.79
C THR A 69 24.79 18.80 35.26
N LYS A 70 25.63 19.65 34.69
CA LYS A 70 26.38 19.54 33.43
C LYS A 70 26.95 18.13 33.18
N ASN A 71 26.71 17.53 32.02
CA ASN A 71 27.84 16.95 31.29
C ASN A 71 27.67 16.91 29.77
N LYS A 72 28.71 17.41 29.11
CA LYS A 72 29.00 17.34 27.68
C LYS A 72 29.54 15.94 27.36
N ASN A 73 29.40 15.52 26.10
CA ASN A 73 30.46 15.07 25.18
C ASN A 73 29.80 14.28 24.03
N ASP A 74 29.86 14.79 22.80
CA ASP A 74 30.94 14.61 21.81
C ASP A 74 30.61 13.40 20.90
N SER A 75 30.00 13.64 19.74
CA SER A 75 30.65 13.75 18.42
C SER A 75 31.51 12.56 18.00
N SER A 76 31.07 11.89 16.92
CA SER A 76 31.85 11.36 15.78
C SER A 76 31.40 9.94 15.39
N LYS A 77 30.76 9.71 14.23
CA LYS A 77 31.24 9.74 12.83
C LYS A 77 31.82 8.39 12.35
N LYS A 78 30.97 7.69 11.56
CA LYS A 78 31.21 7.15 10.20
C LYS A 78 31.95 5.79 9.99
N LYS A 79 31.38 5.07 9.01
CA LYS A 79 31.97 4.23 7.92
C LYS A 79 31.97 2.69 8.15
N GLN A 80 31.22 1.88 7.37
CA GLN A 80 31.54 1.25 6.05
C GLN A 80 32.82 0.40 6.14
N GLU A 81 32.88 -0.91 5.82
CA GLU A 81 32.63 -1.65 4.56
C GLU A 81 32.78 -3.19 4.86
N LYS A 82 31.98 -4.11 4.29
CA LYS A 82 32.20 -4.96 3.08
C LYS A 82 32.93 -6.32 3.28
N SER A 83 32.30 -7.41 2.78
CA SER A 83 32.84 -8.59 2.02
C SER A 83 32.07 -9.89 2.36
N LYS A 84 31.26 -10.47 1.46
CA LYS A 84 31.56 -11.61 0.55
C LYS A 84 32.16 -12.86 1.22
N GLU A 85 31.43 -14.00 1.21
CA GLU A 85 31.61 -15.15 0.29
C GLU A 85 30.96 -16.47 0.81
N SER A 86 30.24 -17.16 -0.10
CA SER A 86 29.87 -18.59 -0.23
C SER A 86 29.80 -19.52 1.00
N THR A 87 28.76 -20.35 1.16
CA THR A 87 28.72 -21.72 0.55
C THR A 87 27.34 -22.40 0.74
N LYS A 88 26.86 -23.08 -0.31
CA LYS A 88 25.70 -24.01 -0.46
C LYS A 88 26.08 -25.42 0.08
N PRO A 89 25.21 -26.30 0.66
CA PRO A 89 23.97 -26.87 0.07
C PRO A 89 22.79 -27.02 1.08
N GLU A 90 21.52 -27.09 0.66
CA GLU A 90 20.87 -28.29 0.12
C GLU A 90 19.46 -27.99 -0.42
N THR A 91 19.06 -28.88 -1.32
CA THR A 91 17.85 -28.91 -2.14
C THR A 91 16.60 -29.23 -1.31
N VAL A 92 15.58 -28.36 -1.36
CA VAL A 92 14.18 -28.73 -1.12
C VAL A 92 13.39 -28.39 -2.38
N LYS A 93 12.74 -29.43 -2.94
CA LYS A 93 11.99 -29.40 -4.19
C LYS A 93 10.69 -28.63 -3.99
N GLN A 94 10.47 -27.57 -4.78
CA GLN A 94 9.18 -26.90 -4.94
C GLN A 94 8.74 -27.03 -6.42
N PRO A 95 7.42 -27.11 -6.72
CA PRO A 95 6.91 -27.61 -8.00
C PRO A 95 7.26 -26.73 -9.20
N GLU A 96 7.43 -27.42 -10.32
CA GLU A 96 7.92 -27.00 -11.62
C GLU A 96 7.38 -25.64 -12.12
N GLU A 97 8.32 -24.74 -12.38
CA GLU A 97 8.11 -23.43 -13.01
C GLU A 97 7.72 -23.60 -14.48
N LYS A 98 6.51 -23.17 -14.83
CA LYS A 98 6.13 -22.98 -16.23
C LYS A 98 6.43 -21.54 -16.63
N ASN A 99 7.44 -21.42 -17.50
CA ASN A 99 7.79 -20.25 -18.32
C ASN A 99 8.36 -19.02 -17.61
N THR A 100 9.61 -19.10 -17.17
CA THR A 100 10.46 -17.92 -16.99
C THR A 100 11.15 -17.59 -18.32
N ASN A 101 10.77 -16.47 -18.93
CA ASN A 101 11.55 -15.89 -20.02
C ASN A 101 12.97 -15.54 -19.51
N ALA A 102 13.94 -15.39 -20.40
CA ALA A 102 15.35 -15.15 -20.03
C ALA A 102 15.58 -13.94 -19.10
N ALA A 103 14.62 -13.03 -19.00
CA ALA A 103 14.65 -11.84 -18.14
C ALA A 103 13.95 -12.03 -16.77
N GLY A 104 13.33 -13.19 -16.47
CA GLY A 104 12.68 -13.44 -15.18
C GLY A 104 11.27 -12.85 -15.02
N TYR A 105 10.65 -12.36 -16.11
CA TYR A 105 9.25 -11.94 -16.11
C TYR A 105 8.30 -13.13 -16.26
N ILE A 106 7.15 -13.06 -15.57
CA ILE A 106 6.03 -14.00 -15.70
C ILE A 106 5.25 -13.70 -16.97
N LEU A 107 4.93 -12.42 -17.23
CA LEU A 107 4.19 -11.98 -18.42
C LEU A 107 4.93 -10.81 -19.09
N PRO A 108 5.98 -11.08 -19.90
CA PRO A 108 6.84 -10.06 -20.49
C PRO A 108 6.06 -8.98 -21.25
N GLU A 109 5.09 -9.41 -22.05
CA GLU A 109 4.31 -8.56 -22.96
C GLU A 109 3.22 -7.72 -22.24
N SER A 110 3.06 -7.89 -20.92
CA SER A 110 2.01 -7.19 -20.15
C SER A 110 2.14 -5.66 -20.15
N ASP A 111 3.28 -5.13 -20.59
CA ASP A 111 3.57 -3.70 -20.75
C ASP A 111 3.17 -3.13 -22.13
N SER A 112 2.93 -3.98 -23.13
CA SER A 112 2.85 -3.56 -24.53
C SER A 112 1.71 -4.20 -25.33
N VAL A 113 1.07 -5.26 -24.82
CA VAL A 113 -0.11 -5.88 -25.45
C VAL A 113 -1.26 -6.07 -24.46
N TYR A 114 -2.49 -6.13 -24.97
CA TYR A 114 -3.63 -6.54 -24.17
C TYR A 114 -3.62 -8.06 -24.01
N LEU A 115 -3.52 -8.52 -22.76
CA LEU A 115 -3.65 -9.93 -22.44
C LEU A 115 -5.10 -10.39 -22.57
N THR A 116 -5.25 -11.66 -22.92
CA THR A 116 -6.52 -12.36 -23.01
C THR A 116 -6.63 -13.42 -21.91
N ASP A 117 -7.83 -13.96 -21.70
CA ASP A 117 -8.02 -15.09 -20.77
C ASP A 117 -7.16 -16.31 -21.13
N ALA A 118 -6.85 -16.50 -22.42
CA ALA A 118 -6.00 -17.59 -22.89
C ALA A 118 -4.53 -17.39 -22.49
N ASP A 119 -4.04 -16.15 -22.47
CA ASP A 119 -2.65 -15.83 -22.12
C ASP A 119 -2.36 -16.09 -20.63
N ILE A 120 -3.40 -16.04 -19.79
CA ILE A 120 -3.30 -16.24 -18.35
C ILE A 120 -3.94 -17.57 -17.89
N ASP A 121 -4.34 -18.41 -18.85
CA ASP A 121 -4.93 -19.70 -18.53
C ASP A 121 -3.88 -20.65 -17.93
N GLY A 122 -4.30 -21.38 -16.90
CA GLY A 122 -3.42 -22.28 -16.15
C GLY A 122 -2.42 -21.59 -15.21
N LEU A 123 -2.38 -20.26 -15.13
CA LEU A 123 -1.63 -19.58 -14.08
C LEU A 123 -2.23 -19.88 -12.70
N THR A 124 -1.37 -20.16 -11.73
CA THR A 124 -1.82 -20.40 -10.35
C THR A 124 -2.28 -19.10 -9.70
N LEU A 125 -2.98 -19.21 -8.57
CA LEU A 125 -3.40 -18.04 -7.79
C LEU A 125 -2.20 -17.14 -7.42
N ARG A 126 -1.04 -17.75 -7.10
CA ARG A 126 0.20 -17.03 -6.84
C ARG A 126 0.71 -16.33 -8.08
N ASP A 127 0.78 -17.04 -9.22
CA ASP A 127 1.34 -16.47 -10.46
C ASP A 127 0.48 -15.30 -10.96
N LEU A 128 -0.84 -15.38 -10.82
CA LEU A 128 -1.74 -14.26 -11.13
C LEU A 128 -1.47 -13.04 -10.24
N ASN A 129 -1.28 -13.27 -8.93
CA ASN A 129 -0.95 -12.20 -8.00
C ASN A 129 0.42 -11.58 -8.33
N TYR A 130 1.41 -12.41 -8.60
CA TYR A 130 2.78 -11.97 -8.87
C TYR A 130 2.87 -11.25 -10.22
N ALA A 131 2.24 -11.77 -11.28
CA ALA A 131 2.20 -11.12 -12.59
C ALA A 131 1.45 -9.78 -12.55
N LYS A 132 0.38 -9.67 -11.76
CA LYS A 132 -0.29 -8.39 -11.52
C LYS A 132 0.65 -7.41 -10.83
N ASN A 133 1.38 -7.87 -9.81
CA ASN A 133 2.33 -7.02 -9.09
C ASN A 133 3.61 -6.70 -9.89
N GLU A 134 3.97 -7.54 -10.87
CA GLU A 134 5.07 -7.31 -11.80
C GLU A 134 4.86 -6.02 -12.58
N ILE A 135 3.63 -5.77 -13.06
CA ILE A 135 3.27 -4.52 -13.75
C ILE A 135 3.63 -3.32 -12.88
N TYR A 136 3.27 -3.32 -11.60
CA TYR A 136 3.63 -2.21 -10.69
C TYR A 136 5.12 -2.18 -10.36
N ALA A 137 5.76 -3.34 -10.25
CA ALA A 137 7.18 -3.47 -9.94
C ALA A 137 8.06 -2.88 -11.06
N ARG A 138 7.65 -3.02 -12.33
CA ARG A 138 8.34 -2.40 -13.49
C ARG A 138 8.46 -0.88 -13.35
N HIS A 139 7.54 -0.24 -12.62
CA HIS A 139 7.54 1.19 -12.33
C HIS A 139 8.11 1.53 -10.95
N GLY A 140 8.78 0.59 -10.30
CA GLY A 140 9.49 0.82 -9.04
C GLY A 140 8.61 0.89 -7.80
N ARG A 141 7.37 0.38 -7.85
CA ARG A 141 6.54 0.25 -6.64
C ARG A 141 7.18 -0.73 -5.66
N ARG A 142 7.34 -0.32 -4.39
CA ARG A 142 7.71 -1.21 -3.27
C ARG A 142 6.48 -1.92 -2.71
N PHE A 143 6.70 -3.00 -1.97
CA PHE A 143 5.62 -3.84 -1.46
C PHE A 143 5.64 -3.90 0.06
N LYS A 144 4.45 -3.79 0.67
CA LYS A 144 4.26 -3.98 2.12
C LYS A 144 4.38 -5.44 2.53
N SER A 145 3.91 -6.34 1.67
CA SER A 145 4.10 -7.77 1.85
C SER A 145 5.57 -8.11 1.74
N ARG A 146 6.07 -8.85 2.72
CA ARG A 146 7.46 -9.30 2.73
C ARG A 146 7.69 -10.28 1.60
N GLU A 147 6.76 -11.20 1.38
CA GLU A 147 6.81 -12.19 0.30
C GLU A 147 6.99 -11.52 -1.08
N LEU A 148 6.16 -10.52 -1.42
CA LEU A 148 6.32 -9.80 -2.68
C LEU A 148 7.60 -8.97 -2.71
N GLN A 149 7.94 -8.30 -1.61
CA GLN A 149 9.14 -7.47 -1.58
C GLN A 149 10.40 -8.32 -1.76
N ASP A 150 10.50 -9.48 -1.13
CA ASP A 150 11.61 -10.42 -1.24
C ASP A 150 11.67 -11.02 -2.66
N TYR A 151 10.51 -11.41 -3.23
CA TYR A 151 10.43 -11.90 -4.60
C TYR A 151 10.94 -10.87 -5.61
N PHE A 152 10.45 -9.62 -5.58
CA PHE A 152 10.87 -8.60 -6.53
C PHE A 152 12.30 -8.11 -6.28
N ASN A 153 12.76 -8.06 -5.02
CA ASN A 153 14.18 -7.79 -4.73
C ASN A 153 15.13 -8.82 -5.33
N SER A 154 14.68 -10.05 -5.57
CA SER A 154 15.48 -11.08 -6.24
C SER A 154 15.53 -10.92 -7.77
N GLN A 155 14.66 -10.08 -8.35
CA GLN A 155 14.62 -9.85 -9.79
C GLN A 155 15.67 -8.82 -10.20
N SER A 156 16.54 -9.20 -11.15
CA SER A 156 17.64 -8.34 -11.60
C SER A 156 17.20 -7.02 -12.26
N TRP A 157 15.98 -6.97 -12.79
CA TRP A 157 15.38 -5.81 -13.44
C TRP A 157 14.65 -4.87 -12.48
N TYR A 158 14.37 -5.30 -11.24
CA TYR A 158 13.55 -4.54 -10.31
C TYR A 158 14.40 -3.51 -9.56
N THR A 159 13.88 -2.28 -9.46
CA THR A 159 14.45 -1.24 -8.59
C THR A 159 13.31 -0.51 -7.89
N GLY A 160 13.16 -0.74 -6.58
CA GLY A 160 12.15 -0.06 -5.76
C GLY A 160 12.46 1.41 -5.56
N GLN A 161 11.59 2.29 -6.04
CA GLN A 161 11.72 3.75 -6.01
C GLN A 161 10.67 4.43 -5.11
N TYR A 162 9.45 3.89 -5.11
CA TYR A 162 8.29 4.50 -4.46
C TYR A 162 7.74 3.59 -3.37
N ASP A 163 7.41 4.17 -2.21
CA ASP A 163 6.63 3.46 -1.20
C ASP A 163 5.26 3.04 -1.77
N ALA A 164 4.73 1.91 -1.31
CA ALA A 164 3.51 1.30 -1.86
C ALA A 164 2.32 2.27 -1.90
N ASP A 165 2.06 2.95 -0.78
CA ASP A 165 0.91 3.87 -0.65
C ASP A 165 1.12 5.14 -1.48
N ASP A 166 2.36 5.63 -1.56
CA ASP A 166 2.69 6.83 -2.34
C ASP A 166 2.55 6.56 -3.84
N PHE A 167 3.06 5.41 -4.31
CA PHE A 167 2.85 4.95 -5.68
C PHE A 167 1.37 4.88 -6.03
N ASP A 168 0.57 4.22 -5.19
CA ASP A 168 -0.85 4.00 -5.45
C ASP A 168 -1.62 5.33 -5.50
N ALA A 169 -1.34 6.25 -4.58
CA ALA A 169 -2.00 7.54 -4.48
C ALA A 169 -1.58 8.55 -5.56
N ASN A 170 -0.29 8.59 -5.91
CA ASN A 170 0.28 9.71 -6.64
C ASN A 170 0.85 9.37 -8.02
N TYR A 171 1.23 8.12 -8.29
CA TYR A 171 1.95 7.75 -9.51
C TYR A 171 1.20 6.75 -10.38
N SER A 172 0.43 5.83 -9.80
CA SER A 172 -0.22 4.71 -10.51
C SER A 172 -1.04 5.15 -11.74
N GLN A 173 -1.69 6.31 -11.67
CA GLN A 173 -2.52 6.81 -12.77
C GLN A 173 -1.71 7.35 -13.95
N SER A 174 -0.54 7.93 -13.69
CA SER A 174 0.28 8.61 -14.69
C SER A 174 1.37 7.73 -15.28
N VAL A 175 1.96 6.82 -14.50
CA VAL A 175 3.07 5.96 -14.97
C VAL A 175 2.58 4.72 -15.70
N LEU A 176 1.43 4.17 -15.31
CA LEU A 176 0.86 3.00 -15.97
C LEU A 176 0.19 3.39 -17.28
N ASN A 177 0.54 2.68 -18.34
CA ASN A 177 -0.11 2.82 -19.64
C ASN A 177 -1.45 2.06 -19.69
N ASP A 178 -2.14 2.14 -20.82
CA ASP A 178 -3.47 1.53 -20.98
C ASP A 178 -3.43 -0.01 -20.98
N TYR A 179 -2.39 -0.63 -21.56
CA TYR A 179 -2.21 -2.08 -21.53
C TYR A 179 -2.05 -2.56 -20.10
N GLU A 180 -1.14 -1.95 -19.36
CA GLU A 180 -0.82 -2.28 -17.98
C GLU A 180 -2.03 -2.17 -17.06
N LYS A 181 -2.81 -1.08 -17.18
CA LYS A 181 -4.05 -0.89 -16.41
C LYS A 181 -5.08 -1.98 -16.71
N LYS A 182 -5.28 -2.32 -17.99
CA LYS A 182 -6.23 -3.35 -18.40
C LYS A 182 -5.78 -4.75 -17.99
N ASN A 183 -4.49 -5.04 -18.12
CA ASN A 183 -3.89 -6.31 -17.79
C ASN A 183 -3.89 -6.55 -16.28
N ALA A 184 -3.52 -5.55 -15.47
CA ALA A 184 -3.60 -5.65 -14.02
C ALA A 184 -5.04 -5.94 -13.54
N GLU A 185 -6.04 -5.32 -14.18
CA GLU A 185 -7.45 -5.58 -13.87
C GLU A 185 -7.90 -6.97 -14.32
N LEU A 186 -7.46 -7.45 -15.49
CA LEU A 186 -7.74 -8.81 -15.95
C LEU A 186 -7.15 -9.85 -14.97
N LEU A 187 -5.88 -9.70 -14.60
CA LEU A 187 -5.18 -10.58 -13.68
C LEU A 187 -5.85 -10.59 -12.29
N ARG A 188 -6.22 -9.41 -11.78
CA ARG A 188 -6.99 -9.29 -10.53
C ARG A 188 -8.33 -10.01 -10.63
N LYS A 189 -9.08 -9.84 -11.72
CA LYS A 189 -10.37 -10.53 -11.90
C LYS A 189 -10.20 -12.04 -11.91
N LYS A 190 -9.21 -12.55 -12.66
CA LYS A 190 -8.93 -13.98 -12.72
C LYS A 190 -8.52 -14.52 -11.34
N GLU A 191 -7.64 -13.83 -10.63
CA GLU A 191 -7.22 -14.17 -9.25
C GLU A 191 -8.45 -14.31 -8.33
N PHE A 192 -9.31 -13.29 -8.29
CA PHE A 192 -10.49 -13.29 -7.43
C PHE A 192 -11.58 -14.27 -7.88
N SER A 193 -11.59 -14.67 -9.16
CA SER A 193 -12.47 -15.74 -9.66
C SER A 193 -12.06 -17.13 -9.19
N LEU A 194 -10.74 -17.35 -8.99
CA LEU A 194 -10.22 -18.61 -8.47
C LEU A 194 -10.31 -18.70 -6.95
N ASN A 195 -10.13 -17.58 -6.25
CA ASN A 195 -10.32 -17.46 -4.81
C ASN A 195 -10.82 -16.06 -4.46
N SER A 196 -12.00 -15.97 -3.87
CA SER A 196 -12.63 -14.68 -3.52
C SER A 196 -11.82 -13.85 -2.52
N GLY A 197 -10.91 -14.48 -1.76
CA GLY A 197 -9.96 -13.80 -0.87
C GLY A 197 -8.67 -13.33 -1.56
N GLY A 198 -8.49 -13.65 -2.84
CA GLY A 198 -7.23 -13.46 -3.56
C GLY A 198 -6.14 -14.42 -3.06
N TYR A 199 -4.90 -14.17 -3.50
CA TYR A 199 -3.73 -14.90 -2.99
C TYR A 199 -3.41 -14.44 -1.54
N PRO A 200 -3.32 -15.37 -0.56
CA PRO A 200 -3.01 -15.02 0.82
C PRO A 200 -1.51 -14.75 0.99
N LEU A 201 -1.12 -13.48 0.83
CA LEU A 201 0.24 -13.01 1.03
C LEU A 201 0.72 -13.21 2.47
N ASP A 202 2.00 -13.54 2.62
CA ASP A 202 2.69 -13.68 3.92
C ASP A 202 2.08 -14.75 4.84
N ALA A 203 1.41 -15.75 4.27
CA ALA A 203 0.75 -16.83 5.02
C ALA A 203 1.69 -17.94 5.51
N GLN A 204 3.01 -17.73 5.45
CA GLN A 204 4.05 -18.69 5.86
C GLN A 204 4.49 -18.50 7.32
#